data_AF-A0A850KNT8-F1
#
_entry.id   AF-A0A850KNT8-F1
#
_cell.length_a   1.000
_cell.length_b   1.000
_cell.length_c   1.000
_cell.angle_alpha   90.00
_cell.angle_beta   90.00
_cell.angle_gamma   90.00
#
_symmetry.space_group_name_H-M   'P 1'
#
loop_
_entity.id
_entity.type
_entity.pdbx_description
1 polymer ?
#
loop_
_entity_poly.entity_id
_entity_poly.type
_entity_poly.pdbx_seq_one_letter_code
_entity_poly.pdbx_strand_id
1 'polypeptide(L)'
;METGVKSGLIQDSRAFLGAMAMVIIGIILSLMVAFYMLPEVFGKKALMARWWWEIVLNLQILCYAFMWFCHHNRIVHSSGWWRLRAVSHFIVGMISVSYPAGILLISAMMDWFRVPPSPTQVYITMIAAVALWAFGAFIMPIVNWVMVRGQADDHTNIAATARVKRALKTFWPTLALFALGICEWSRGGLAGFALMPLLMYIQGALPYFAKARHASPRDMEF
;
A
#
# COMPACT_ATOMS: atom_id res chain seq x y z
N MET A 1 8.99 -7.95 -39.63
CA MET A 1 9.70 -8.06 -38.34
C MET A 1 8.68 -7.76 -37.25
N GLU A 2 8.02 -8.79 -36.73
CA GLU A 2 6.91 -8.65 -35.79
C GLU A 2 7.41 -8.12 -34.45
N THR A 3 7.06 -6.88 -34.11
CA THR A 3 7.15 -6.36 -32.75
C THR A 3 6.02 -6.97 -31.93
N GLY A 4 6.18 -8.24 -31.55
CA GLY A 4 5.33 -8.90 -30.58
C GLY A 4 5.55 -8.28 -29.21
N VAL A 5 4.79 -7.23 -28.89
CA VAL A 5 4.68 -6.72 -27.53
C VAL A 5 4.08 -7.85 -26.69
N LYS A 6 4.92 -8.58 -25.95
CA LYS A 6 4.46 -9.47 -24.86
C LYS A 6 3.92 -8.61 -23.71
N SER A 7 2.83 -7.88 -23.94
CA SER A 7 2.15 -7.12 -22.90
C SER A 7 1.34 -8.10 -22.05
N GLY A 8 1.84 -8.44 -20.87
CA GLY A 8 1.04 -9.15 -19.87
C GLY A 8 1.80 -10.15 -19.01
N LEU A 9 3.01 -10.58 -19.41
CA LEU A 9 3.76 -11.51 -18.57
C LEU A 9 4.39 -10.78 -17.36
N ILE A 10 4.14 -11.32 -16.17
CA ILE A 10 4.89 -10.99 -14.96
C ILE A 10 6.32 -11.50 -15.17
N GLN A 11 7.29 -10.59 -15.15
CA GLN A 11 8.72 -10.89 -15.32
C GLN A 11 9.45 -11.00 -13.97
N ASP A 12 9.03 -10.21 -12.97
CA ASP A 12 9.55 -10.29 -11.60
C ASP A 12 8.42 -10.73 -10.66
N SER A 13 8.39 -12.04 -10.37
CA SER A 13 7.41 -12.65 -9.46
C SER A 13 7.51 -12.10 -8.04
N ARG A 14 8.70 -11.69 -7.59
CA ARG A 14 8.90 -11.16 -6.23
C ARG A 14 8.28 -9.78 -6.09
N ALA A 15 8.46 -8.91 -7.08
CA ALA A 15 7.77 -7.62 -7.11
C ALA A 15 6.25 -7.82 -7.18
N PHE A 16 5.77 -8.82 -7.91
CA PHE A 16 4.34 -9.15 -7.92
C PHE A 16 3.82 -9.56 -6.53
N LEU A 17 4.56 -10.38 -5.77
CA LEU A 17 4.20 -10.72 -4.39
C LEU A 17 4.08 -9.49 -3.49
N GLY A 18 5.03 -8.54 -3.59
CA GLY A 18 4.96 -7.27 -2.86
C GLY A 18 3.71 -6.45 -3.22
N ALA A 19 3.34 -6.42 -4.51
CA ALA A 19 2.12 -5.76 -4.97
C ALA A 19 0.86 -6.43 -4.41
N MET A 20 0.81 -7.77 -4.42
CA MET A 20 -0.31 -8.54 -3.86
C MET A 20 -0.47 -8.33 -2.36
N ALA A 21 0.62 -8.31 -1.60
CA ALA A 21 0.58 -8.02 -0.18
C ALA A 21 -0.09 -6.67 0.11
N MET A 22 0.28 -5.62 -0.64
CA MET A 22 -0.35 -4.31 -0.49
C MET A 22 -1.84 -4.34 -0.82
N VAL A 23 -2.23 -4.96 -1.94
CA VAL A 23 -3.65 -5.03 -2.34
C VAL A 23 -4.49 -5.79 -1.32
N ILE A 24 -4.00 -6.93 -0.81
CA ILE A 24 -4.70 -7.74 0.21
C ILE A 24 -4.96 -6.90 1.46
N ILE A 25 -3.95 -6.17 1.96
CA ILE A 25 -4.13 -5.31 3.14
C ILE A 25 -5.09 -4.15 2.86
N GLY A 26 -5.01 -3.53 1.68
CA GLY A 26 -5.98 -2.52 1.25
C GLY A 26 -7.42 -3.02 1.28
N ILE A 27 -7.67 -4.25 0.80
CA ILE A 27 -8.98 -4.90 0.84
C ILE A 27 -9.42 -5.14 2.29
N ILE A 28 -8.54 -5.72 3.13
CA ILE A 28 -8.85 -6.00 4.54
C ILE A 28 -9.26 -4.71 5.26
N LEU A 29 -8.45 -3.65 5.14
CA LEU A 29 -8.72 -2.38 5.81
C LEU A 29 -10.01 -1.72 5.28
N SER A 30 -10.29 -1.85 3.99
CA SER A 30 -11.53 -1.34 3.38
C SER A 30 -12.75 -2.07 3.91
N LEU A 31 -12.67 -3.40 4.04
CA LEU A 31 -13.72 -4.21 4.66
C LEU A 31 -13.92 -3.84 6.14
N MET A 32 -12.85 -3.57 6.89
CA MET A 32 -12.97 -3.10 8.28
C MET A 32 -13.73 -1.78 8.37
N VAL A 33 -13.40 -0.81 7.52
CA VAL A 33 -14.13 0.47 7.46
C VAL A 33 -15.57 0.25 7.00
N ALA A 34 -15.81 -0.65 6.04
CA ALA A 34 -17.14 -0.98 5.57
C ALA A 34 -18.02 -1.60 6.66
N PHE A 35 -17.47 -2.50 7.49
CA PHE A 35 -18.20 -3.09 8.63
C PHE A 35 -18.68 -2.02 9.62
N TYR A 36 -17.93 -0.93 9.73
CA TYR A 36 -18.28 0.19 10.60
C TYR A 36 -19.27 1.16 9.95
N MET A 37 -19.01 1.58 8.71
CA MET A 37 -19.78 2.61 8.01
C MET A 37 -21.07 2.06 7.38
N LEU A 38 -21.16 0.76 7.14
CA LEU A 38 -22.28 0.08 6.49
C LEU A 38 -22.81 -1.09 7.35
N PRO A 39 -23.21 -0.84 8.62
CA PRO A 39 -23.63 -1.89 9.53
C PRO A 39 -24.92 -2.59 9.08
N GLU A 40 -25.75 -1.95 8.25
CA GLU A 40 -26.97 -2.53 7.68
C GLU A 40 -26.67 -3.60 6.61
N VAL A 41 -25.48 -3.56 6.00
CA VAL A 41 -25.05 -4.52 4.97
C VAL A 41 -24.28 -5.68 5.59
N PHE A 42 -23.33 -5.38 6.48
CA PHE A 42 -22.41 -6.38 7.02
C PHE A 42 -22.79 -6.89 8.42
N GLY A 43 -23.75 -6.25 9.07
CA GLY A 43 -24.15 -6.54 10.44
C GLY A 43 -23.27 -5.82 11.47
N LYS A 44 -23.91 -5.32 12.54
CA LYS A 44 -23.31 -4.49 13.61
C LYS A 44 -22.16 -5.16 14.38
N LYS A 45 -21.97 -6.48 14.26
CA LYS A 45 -20.99 -7.28 15.03
C LYS A 45 -19.95 -7.99 14.16
N ALA A 46 -19.87 -7.71 12.86
CA ALA A 46 -18.91 -8.38 11.97
C ALA A 46 -17.45 -8.19 12.43
N LEU A 47 -17.09 -6.96 12.85
CA LEU A 47 -15.77 -6.67 13.45
C LEU A 47 -15.50 -7.37 14.78
N MET A 48 -16.55 -7.76 15.52
CA MET A 48 -16.40 -8.46 16.81
C MET A 48 -16.27 -9.97 16.63
N ALA A 49 -16.51 -10.47 15.42
CA ALA A 49 -16.52 -11.90 15.18
C ALA A 49 -15.11 -12.48 15.20
N ARG A 50 -14.92 -13.55 15.95
CA ARG A 50 -13.62 -14.25 16.06
C ARG A 50 -13.08 -14.69 14.70
N TRP A 51 -13.93 -15.29 13.87
CA TRP A 51 -13.55 -15.81 12.54
C TRP A 51 -12.97 -14.72 11.62
N TRP A 52 -13.45 -13.47 11.75
CA TRP A 52 -12.95 -12.34 10.97
C TRP A 52 -11.47 -12.09 11.28
N TRP A 53 -11.12 -12.04 12.57
CA TRP A 53 -9.74 -11.80 12.98
C TRP A 53 -8.81 -12.97 12.69
N GLU A 54 -9.32 -14.21 12.72
CA GLU A 54 -8.56 -15.37 12.26
C GLU A 54 -8.20 -15.23 10.77
N ILE A 55 -9.14 -14.82 9.91
CA ILE A 55 -8.86 -14.55 8.48
C ILE A 55 -7.84 -13.42 8.33
N VAL A 56 -8.04 -12.30 9.03
CA VAL A 56 -7.16 -11.13 8.96
C VAL A 56 -5.73 -11.49 9.35
N LEU A 57 -5.53 -12.21 10.47
CA LEU A 57 -4.20 -12.58 10.95
C LEU A 57 -3.52 -13.59 10.01
N ASN A 58 -4.23 -14.57 9.48
CA ASN A 58 -3.67 -15.51 8.51
C ASN A 58 -3.24 -14.81 7.20
N LEU A 59 -4.08 -13.92 6.67
CA LEU A 59 -3.73 -13.11 5.50
C LEU A 59 -2.57 -12.16 5.79
N GLN A 60 -2.46 -11.65 7.02
CA GLN A 60 -1.36 -10.79 7.41
C GLN A 60 -0.03 -11.55 7.48
N ILE A 61 -0.01 -12.77 8.03
CA ILE A 61 1.16 -13.66 8.00
C ILE A 61 1.60 -13.91 6.56
N LEU A 62 0.65 -14.19 5.66
CA LEU A 62 0.93 -14.34 4.23
C LEU A 62 1.53 -13.06 3.62
N CYS A 63 1.00 -11.89 3.97
CA CYS A 63 1.52 -10.60 3.50
C CYS A 63 2.94 -10.31 4.01
N TYR A 64 3.25 -10.69 5.26
CA TYR A 64 4.63 -10.61 5.78
C TYR A 64 5.56 -11.52 5.00
N ALA A 65 5.16 -12.75 4.71
CA ALA A 65 5.94 -13.67 3.88
C ALA A 65 6.19 -13.10 2.47
N PHE A 66 5.15 -12.54 1.83
CA PHE A 66 5.28 -11.89 0.52
C PHE A 66 6.22 -10.68 0.55
N MET A 67 6.13 -9.83 1.57
CA MET A 67 7.04 -8.69 1.74
C MET A 67 8.48 -9.15 1.97
N TRP A 68 8.68 -10.22 2.76
CA TRP A 68 9.99 -10.82 2.96
C TRP A 68 10.57 -11.31 1.63
N PHE A 69 9.85 -12.15 0.88
CA PHE A 69 10.32 -12.66 -0.42
C PHE A 69 10.54 -11.54 -1.45
N CYS A 70 9.76 -10.45 -1.38
CA CYS A 70 9.93 -9.30 -2.24
C CYS A 70 11.26 -8.56 -2.01
N HIS A 71 11.73 -8.48 -0.75
CA HIS A 71 12.85 -7.60 -0.38
C HIS A 71 14.12 -8.32 0.06
N HIS A 72 14.04 -9.56 0.55
CA HIS A 72 15.16 -10.31 1.13
C HIS A 72 16.40 -10.31 0.24
N ASN A 73 16.26 -10.73 -1.02
CA ASN A 73 17.42 -10.85 -1.91
C ASN A 73 18.06 -9.49 -2.21
N ARG A 74 17.27 -8.42 -2.30
CA ARG A 74 17.82 -7.07 -2.48
C ARG A 74 18.63 -6.63 -1.27
N ILE A 75 18.20 -7.00 -0.07
CA ILE A 75 18.94 -6.68 1.16
C ILE A 75 20.26 -7.45 1.23
N VAL A 76 20.24 -8.75 0.89
CA VAL A 76 21.41 -9.63 0.96
C VAL A 76 22.48 -9.25 -0.07
N HIS A 77 22.08 -8.90 -1.30
CA HIS A 77 23.01 -8.65 -2.41
C HIS A 77 23.37 -7.17 -2.60
N SER A 78 22.82 -6.25 -1.79
CA SER A 78 23.19 -4.84 -1.83
C SER A 78 24.28 -4.51 -0.82
N SER A 79 25.11 -3.51 -1.12
CA SER A 79 26.14 -2.98 -0.22
C SER A 79 25.99 -1.47 0.00
N GLY A 80 26.59 -0.94 1.08
CA GLY A 80 26.61 0.49 1.39
C GLY A 80 25.23 1.15 1.45
N TRP A 81 25.10 2.35 0.86
CA TRP A 81 23.86 3.14 0.82
C TRP A 81 22.70 2.44 0.09
N TRP A 82 22.99 1.59 -0.89
CA TRP A 82 21.97 0.79 -1.58
C TRP A 82 21.34 -0.25 -0.67
N ARG A 83 22.13 -0.86 0.22
CA ARG A 83 21.60 -1.76 1.26
C ARG A 83 20.70 -1.01 2.24
N LEU A 84 21.12 0.17 2.68
CA LEU A 84 20.31 0.99 3.59
C LEU A 84 18.96 1.35 2.96
N ARG A 85 18.95 1.73 1.68
CA ARG A 85 17.73 1.96 0.91
C ARG A 85 16.86 0.71 0.78
N ALA A 86 17.45 -0.46 0.52
CA ALA A 86 16.69 -1.72 0.43
C ALA A 86 16.04 -2.07 1.79
N VAL A 87 16.79 -1.91 2.88
CA VAL A 87 16.31 -2.12 4.26
C VAL A 87 15.21 -1.11 4.60
N SER A 88 15.36 0.17 4.25
CA SER A 88 14.34 1.18 4.53
C SER A 88 13.02 0.87 3.81
N HIS A 89 13.08 0.48 2.53
CA HIS A 89 11.90 0.03 1.78
C HIS A 89 11.26 -1.23 2.39
N PHE A 90 12.06 -2.17 2.88
CA PHE A 90 11.55 -3.34 3.58
C PHE A 90 10.84 -2.97 4.88
N ILE A 91 11.45 -2.14 5.73
CA ILE A 91 10.84 -1.70 7.00
C ILE A 91 9.51 -0.99 6.73
N VAL A 92 9.47 -0.06 5.77
CA VAL A 92 8.23 0.62 5.38
C VAL A 92 7.18 -0.37 4.87
N GLY A 93 7.59 -1.34 4.05
CA GLY A 93 6.71 -2.41 3.58
C GLY A 93 6.13 -3.23 4.73
N MET A 94 6.96 -3.64 5.68
CA MET A 94 6.55 -4.40 6.87
C MET A 94 5.58 -3.60 7.73
N ILE A 95 5.93 -2.35 8.06
CA ILE A 95 5.04 -1.44 8.82
C ILE A 95 3.71 -1.29 8.10
N SER A 96 3.71 -1.11 6.77
CA SER A 96 2.48 -0.95 5.98
C SER A 96 1.58 -2.19 6.07
N VAL A 97 2.13 -3.40 5.98
CA VAL A 97 1.30 -4.62 6.10
C VAL A 97 0.95 -4.96 7.56
N SER A 98 1.55 -4.29 8.55
CA SER A 98 1.21 -4.44 9.96
C SER A 98 -0.05 -3.71 10.42
N TYR A 99 -0.64 -2.84 9.60
CA TYR A 99 -1.77 -1.99 10.01
C TYR A 99 -2.97 -2.76 10.59
N PRO A 100 -3.42 -3.90 10.03
CA PRO A 100 -4.51 -4.67 10.63
C PRO A 100 -4.24 -5.13 12.07
N ALA A 101 -3.01 -5.52 12.39
CA ALA A 101 -2.60 -5.86 13.75
C ALA A 101 -2.57 -4.62 14.66
N GLY A 102 -2.12 -3.48 14.14
CA GLY A 102 -2.21 -2.21 14.87
C GLY A 102 -3.66 -1.87 15.23
N ILE A 103 -4.59 -2.03 14.29
CA ILE A 103 -6.03 -1.82 14.53
C ILE A 103 -6.56 -2.83 15.54
N LEU A 104 -6.17 -4.10 15.46
CA LEU A 104 -6.53 -5.11 16.46
C LEU A 104 -6.11 -4.67 17.88
N LEU A 105 -4.86 -4.23 18.03
CA LEU A 105 -4.32 -3.78 19.32
C LEU A 105 -5.05 -2.53 19.84
N ILE A 106 -5.27 -1.53 18.99
CA ILE A 106 -6.06 -0.34 19.34
C ILE A 106 -7.48 -0.75 19.75
N SER A 107 -8.11 -1.65 18.98
CA SER A 107 -9.45 -2.15 19.27
C SER A 107 -9.51 -2.87 20.62
N ALA A 108 -8.48 -3.64 20.97
CA ALA A 108 -8.38 -4.29 22.27
C ALA A 108 -8.16 -3.28 23.41
N MET A 109 -7.27 -2.31 23.23
CA MET A 109 -6.97 -1.28 24.23
C MET A 109 -8.17 -0.37 24.52
N MET A 110 -8.99 -0.11 23.50
CA MET A 110 -10.16 0.77 23.59
C MET A 110 -11.48 0.02 23.83
N ASP A 111 -11.41 -1.28 24.11
CA ASP A 111 -12.55 -2.19 24.33
C ASP A 111 -13.60 -2.21 23.18
N TRP A 112 -13.14 -2.01 21.95
CA TRP A 112 -13.98 -1.95 20.75
C TRP A 112 -14.64 -3.29 20.38
N PHE A 113 -14.17 -4.39 20.96
CA PHE A 113 -14.80 -5.71 20.83
C PHE A 113 -16.07 -5.86 21.67
N ARG A 114 -16.27 -5.00 22.67
CA ARG A 114 -17.47 -4.97 23.51
C ARG A 114 -18.36 -3.80 23.19
N VAL A 115 -17.77 -2.61 23.03
CA VAL A 115 -18.48 -1.37 22.74
C VAL A 115 -18.01 -0.82 21.40
N PRO A 116 -18.88 -0.69 20.38
CA PRO A 116 -18.44 -0.22 19.07
C PRO A 116 -17.84 1.19 19.17
N PRO A 117 -16.78 1.51 18.39
CA PRO A 117 -16.16 2.83 18.44
C PRO A 117 -17.15 3.93 18.03
N SER A 118 -16.95 5.13 18.55
CA SER A 118 -17.69 6.29 18.05
C SER A 118 -17.21 6.71 16.65
N PRO A 119 -18.04 7.39 15.83
CA PRO A 119 -17.63 7.79 14.49
C PRO A 119 -16.36 8.65 14.48
N THR A 120 -16.21 9.49 15.51
CA THR A 120 -15.03 10.31 15.74
C THR A 120 -13.78 9.47 15.96
N GLN A 121 -13.85 8.38 16.73
CA GLN A 121 -12.71 7.49 16.97
C GLN A 121 -12.26 6.80 15.68
N VAL A 122 -13.21 6.34 14.87
CA VAL A 122 -12.91 5.73 13.56
C VAL A 122 -12.28 6.75 12.63
N TYR A 123 -12.83 7.96 12.57
CA TYR A 123 -12.30 9.04 11.75
C TYR A 123 -10.87 9.45 12.13
N ILE A 124 -10.59 9.60 13.43
CA ILE A 124 -9.23 9.90 13.93
C ILE A 124 -8.26 8.77 13.56
N THR A 125 -8.68 7.51 13.72
CA THR A 125 -7.86 6.34 13.38
C THR A 125 -7.56 6.30 11.89
N MET A 126 -8.56 6.61 11.05
CA MET A 126 -8.38 6.72 9.60
C MET A 126 -7.43 7.86 9.23
N ILE A 127 -7.57 9.05 9.81
CA ILE A 127 -6.64 10.17 9.57
C ILE A 127 -5.22 9.80 9.98
N ALA A 128 -5.04 9.19 11.15
CA ALA A 128 -3.72 8.77 11.63
C ALA A 128 -3.08 7.76 10.67
N ALA A 129 -3.86 6.78 10.20
CA ALA A 129 -3.43 5.82 9.20
C ALA A 129 -3.06 6.50 7.86
N VAL A 130 -3.83 7.50 7.44
CA VAL A 130 -3.59 8.28 6.23
C VAL A 130 -2.32 9.12 6.34
N ALA A 131 -2.11 9.78 7.47
CA ALA A 131 -0.93 10.58 7.74
C ALA A 131 0.34 9.71 7.75
N LEU A 132 0.29 8.55 8.40
CA LEU A 132 1.42 7.62 8.45
C LEU A 132 1.71 7.03 7.06
N TRP A 133 0.68 6.70 6.28
CA TRP A 133 0.84 6.26 4.91
C TRP A 133 1.43 7.37 4.02
N ALA A 134 0.94 8.61 4.14
CA ALA A 134 1.43 9.75 3.38
C ALA A 134 2.90 10.03 3.69
N PHE A 135 3.30 9.90 4.95
CA PHE A 135 4.70 9.96 5.35
C PHE A 135 5.54 8.91 4.59
N GLY A 136 5.10 7.64 4.59
CA GLY A 136 5.76 6.57 3.85
C GLY A 136 5.78 6.78 2.32
N ALA A 137 4.71 7.35 1.76
CA ALA A 137 4.57 7.52 0.32
C ALA A 137 5.32 8.74 -0.23
N PHE A 138 5.47 9.82 0.55
CA PHE A 138 6.04 11.09 0.09
C PHE A 138 7.40 11.41 0.71
N ILE A 139 7.60 11.12 2.00
CA ILE A 139 8.85 11.47 2.70
C ILE A 139 9.94 10.43 2.42
N MET A 140 9.60 9.13 2.47
CA MET A 140 10.59 8.07 2.25
C MET A 140 11.26 8.10 0.87
N PRO A 141 10.56 8.38 -0.25
CA PRO A 141 11.23 8.55 -1.54
C PRO A 141 12.24 9.70 -1.55
N ILE A 142 11.96 10.80 -0.86
CA ILE A 142 12.88 11.95 -0.74
C ILE A 142 14.12 11.54 0.05
N VAL A 143 13.94 10.92 1.22
CA VAL A 143 15.03 10.41 2.05
C VAL A 143 15.90 9.43 1.26
N ASN A 144 15.27 8.47 0.60
CA ASN A 144 15.97 7.47 -0.21
C ASN A 144 16.69 8.11 -1.40
N TRP A 145 16.12 9.13 -2.05
CA TRP A 145 16.79 9.84 -3.13
C TRP A 145 18.03 10.59 -2.62
N VAL A 146 17.94 11.32 -1.51
CA VAL A 146 19.07 12.03 -0.90
C VAL A 146 20.23 11.07 -0.60
N MET A 147 19.93 9.86 -0.11
CA MET A 147 20.93 8.83 0.19
C MET A 147 21.73 8.31 -1.01
N VAL A 148 21.17 8.37 -2.24
CA VAL A 148 21.81 7.82 -3.45
C VAL A 148 22.04 8.83 -4.57
N ARG A 149 21.70 10.10 -4.35
CA ARG A 149 21.81 11.18 -5.34
C ARG A 149 23.22 11.37 -5.88
N GLY A 150 24.25 11.18 -5.04
CA GLY A 150 25.65 11.33 -5.46
C GLY A 150 26.17 10.20 -6.37
N GLN A 151 25.37 9.18 -6.65
CA GLN A 151 25.77 7.99 -7.42
C GLN A 151 24.90 7.75 -8.67
N ALA A 152 23.93 8.64 -8.94
CA ALA A 152 23.03 8.52 -10.09
C ALA A 152 23.48 9.49 -11.18
N ASP A 153 24.01 8.96 -12.29
CA ASP A 153 24.26 9.74 -13.50
C ASP A 153 22.94 10.31 -14.01
N ASP A 154 22.82 11.64 -13.93
CA ASP A 154 21.59 12.38 -14.18
C ASP A 154 21.46 12.66 -15.69
N HIS A 155 21.12 11.63 -16.45
CA HIS A 155 20.68 11.78 -17.84
C HIS A 155 19.18 11.55 -17.89
N THR A 156 18.37 12.61 -18.00
CA THR A 156 17.22 12.59 -18.92
C THR A 156 16.51 13.96 -19.03
N ASN A 157 16.70 14.60 -20.19
CA ASN A 157 15.80 15.62 -20.72
C ASN A 157 14.51 14.96 -21.26
N ILE A 158 13.60 14.56 -20.36
CA ILE A 158 12.30 14.01 -20.76
C ILE A 158 11.36 15.17 -21.14
N ALA A 159 10.71 15.10 -22.31
CA ALA A 159 9.69 16.06 -22.75
C ALA A 159 8.54 16.21 -21.73
N ALA A 160 8.03 17.43 -21.55
CA ALA A 160 7.03 17.76 -20.52
C ALA A 160 5.77 16.89 -20.57
N THR A 161 5.27 16.56 -21.76
CA THR A 161 4.09 15.69 -21.97
C THR A 161 4.30 14.27 -21.45
N ALA A 162 5.51 13.73 -21.60
CA ALA A 162 5.86 12.41 -21.07
C ALA A 162 6.00 12.43 -19.54
N ARG A 163 6.40 13.58 -18.95
CA ARG A 163 6.39 13.77 -17.48
C ARG A 163 4.98 13.76 -16.92
N VAL A 164 4.04 14.48 -17.55
CA VAL A 164 2.62 14.52 -17.12
C VAL A 164 1.97 13.14 -17.21
N LYS A 165 2.14 12.44 -18.34
CA LYS A 165 1.61 11.08 -18.51
C LYS A 165 2.16 10.10 -17.47
N ARG A 166 3.45 10.23 -17.13
CA ARG A 166 4.09 9.44 -16.07
C ARG A 166 3.49 9.77 -14.70
N ALA A 167 3.36 11.07 -14.37
CA ALA A 167 2.76 11.51 -13.11
C ALA A 167 1.32 11.02 -12.94
N LEU A 168 0.47 11.15 -13.98
CA LEU A 168 -0.91 10.65 -13.94
C LEU A 168 -0.96 9.14 -13.69
N LYS A 169 -0.12 8.35 -14.36
CA LYS A 169 -0.04 6.90 -14.11
C LYS A 169 0.45 6.56 -12.71
N THR A 170 1.30 7.40 -12.13
CA THR A 170 1.84 7.17 -10.78
C THR A 170 0.87 7.60 -9.68
N PHE A 171 0.06 8.64 -9.89
CA PHE A 171 -0.76 9.25 -8.83
C PHE A 171 -2.28 9.10 -9.06
N TRP A 172 -2.74 8.33 -10.05
CA TRP A 172 -4.18 8.14 -10.30
C TRP A 172 -4.98 7.63 -9.09
N PRO A 173 -4.50 6.70 -8.24
CA PRO A 173 -5.25 6.27 -7.05
C PRO A 173 -5.37 7.40 -6.02
N THR A 174 -4.36 8.24 -5.87
CA THR A 174 -4.44 9.45 -5.04
C THR A 174 -5.47 10.44 -5.60
N LEU A 175 -5.47 10.64 -6.93
CA LEU A 175 -6.49 11.47 -7.60
C LEU A 175 -7.89 10.89 -7.44
N ALA A 176 -8.04 9.57 -7.55
CA ALA A 176 -9.31 8.87 -7.34
C ALA A 176 -9.79 9.03 -5.89
N LEU A 177 -8.87 8.97 -4.92
CA LEU A 177 -9.16 9.20 -3.51
C LEU A 177 -9.63 10.65 -3.25
N PHE A 178 -8.98 11.64 -3.87
CA PHE A 178 -9.45 13.04 -3.81
C PHE A 178 -10.83 13.21 -4.44
N ALA A 179 -11.06 12.64 -5.63
CA ALA A 179 -12.35 12.70 -6.30
C ALA A 179 -13.46 12.02 -5.48
N LEU A 180 -13.16 10.88 -4.86
CA LEU A 180 -14.06 10.17 -3.97
C LEU A 180 -14.38 11.02 -2.73
N GLY A 181 -13.38 11.65 -2.12
CA GLY A 181 -13.58 12.54 -0.97
C GLY A 181 -14.50 13.73 -1.30
N ILE A 182 -14.31 14.37 -2.47
CA ILE A 182 -15.17 15.47 -2.94
C ILE A 182 -16.61 14.96 -3.18
N CYS A 183 -16.76 13.79 -3.81
CA CYS A 183 -18.07 13.21 -4.10
C CYS A 183 -18.83 12.88 -2.80
N GLU A 184 -18.21 12.18 -1.84
CA GLU A 184 -18.83 11.86 -0.56
C GLU A 184 -19.19 13.11 0.24
N TRP A 185 -18.28 14.11 0.27
CA TRP A 185 -18.55 15.41 0.91
C TRP A 185 -19.78 16.10 0.31
N SER A 186 -19.88 16.14 -1.02
CA SER A 186 -21.01 16.78 -1.71
C SER A 186 -22.36 16.07 -1.48
N ARG A 187 -22.33 14.76 -1.22
CA ARG A 187 -23.54 13.94 -0.97
C ARG A 187 -23.93 13.88 0.51
N GLY A 188 -23.09 14.38 1.41
CA GLY A 188 -23.23 14.15 2.86
C GLY A 188 -23.12 12.66 3.23
N GLY A 189 -22.50 11.85 2.35
CA GLY A 189 -22.34 10.41 2.53
C GLY A 189 -21.03 10.06 3.22
N LEU A 190 -20.98 8.89 3.85
CA LEU A 190 -19.77 8.33 4.45
C LEU A 190 -19.37 6.96 3.85
N ALA A 191 -20.18 6.42 2.95
CA ALA A 191 -20.04 5.05 2.45
C ALA A 191 -18.79 4.89 1.57
N GLY A 192 -18.50 5.88 0.72
CA GLY A 192 -17.35 5.84 -0.18
C GLY A 192 -16.02 5.83 0.56
N PHE A 193 -15.94 6.36 1.78
CA PHE A 193 -14.72 6.32 2.59
C PHE A 193 -14.25 4.89 2.91
N ALA A 194 -15.13 3.89 2.79
CA ALA A 194 -14.74 2.49 2.87
C ALA A 194 -13.72 2.08 1.79
N LEU A 195 -13.68 2.73 0.63
CA LEU A 195 -12.71 2.45 -0.44
C LEU A 195 -11.37 3.17 -0.26
N MET A 196 -11.29 4.10 0.68
CA MET A 196 -10.09 4.91 0.90
C MET A 196 -8.84 4.06 1.17
N PRO A 197 -8.86 3.07 2.08
CA PRO A 197 -7.69 2.25 2.35
C PRO A 197 -7.23 1.47 1.10
N LEU A 198 -8.15 0.91 0.33
CA LEU A 198 -7.83 0.19 -0.90
C LEU A 198 -7.09 1.08 -1.90
N LEU A 199 -7.61 2.29 -2.16
CA LEU A 199 -6.98 3.22 -3.10
C LEU A 199 -5.57 3.63 -2.65
N MET A 200 -5.36 3.85 -1.36
CA MET A 200 -4.05 4.15 -0.79
C MET A 200 -3.06 2.98 -0.93
N TYR A 201 -3.52 1.75 -0.66
CA TYR A 201 -2.65 0.59 -0.82
C TYR A 201 -2.39 0.26 -2.29
N ILE A 202 -3.33 0.54 -3.20
CA ILE A 202 -3.09 0.48 -4.65
C ILE A 202 -1.99 1.48 -5.03
N GLN A 203 -2.03 2.71 -4.52
CA GLN A 203 -0.96 3.70 -4.74
C GLN A 203 0.40 3.16 -4.29
N GLY A 204 0.45 2.48 -3.14
CA GLY A 204 1.66 1.80 -2.67
C GLY A 204 2.05 0.57 -3.50
N ALA A 205 1.10 -0.12 -4.13
CA ALA A 205 1.31 -1.30 -4.96
C ALA A 205 1.80 -0.97 -6.39
N LEU A 206 1.46 0.21 -6.92
CA LEU A 206 1.81 0.59 -8.31
C LEU A 206 3.30 0.47 -8.64
N PRO A 207 4.25 0.91 -7.79
CA PRO A 207 5.69 0.71 -8.06
C PRO A 207 6.07 -0.77 -8.15
N TYR A 208 5.46 -1.63 -7.33
CA TYR A 208 5.68 -3.06 -7.36
C TYR A 208 5.13 -3.70 -8.64
N PHE A 209 3.91 -3.32 -9.08
CA PHE A 209 3.35 -3.78 -10.35
C PHE A 209 4.16 -3.29 -11.56
N ALA A 210 4.65 -2.04 -11.53
CA ALA A 210 5.50 -1.50 -12.57
C ALA A 210 6.81 -2.30 -12.66
N LYS A 211 7.43 -2.62 -11.51
CA LYS A 211 8.62 -3.46 -11.47
C LYS A 211 8.33 -4.91 -11.88
N ALA A 212 7.20 -5.48 -11.51
CA ALA A 212 6.81 -6.83 -11.90
C ALA A 212 6.73 -7.00 -13.44
N ARG A 213 6.42 -5.92 -14.17
CA ARG A 213 6.33 -5.91 -15.65
C ARG A 213 7.64 -5.60 -16.36
N HIS A 214 8.63 -5.08 -15.63
CA HIS A 214 9.93 -4.70 -16.17
C HIS A 214 11.00 -5.35 -15.29
N ALA A 215 11.49 -6.53 -15.69
CA ALA A 215 12.65 -7.12 -15.03
C ALA A 215 13.79 -6.09 -15.07
N SER A 216 14.29 -5.71 -13.89
CA SER A 216 15.51 -4.91 -13.81
C SER A 216 16.65 -5.76 -14.40
N PRO A 217 17.51 -5.23 -15.28
CA PRO A 217 18.66 -5.98 -15.81
C PRO A 217 19.51 -6.62 -14.71
N ARG A 218 19.61 -5.96 -13.55
CA ARG A 218 20.33 -6.46 -12.36
C ARG A 218 19.67 -7.61 -11.61
N ASP A 219 18.39 -7.87 -11.85
CA ASP A 219 17.65 -8.98 -11.22
C ASP A 219 17.65 -10.24 -12.10
N MET A 220 18.23 -10.19 -13.31
CA MET A 220 18.34 -11.33 -14.25
C MET A 220 19.71 -12.05 -14.21
N GLU A 221 20.64 -11.59 -13.38
CA GLU A 221 22.00 -12.15 -13.28
C GLU A 221 22.17 -13.22 -12.19
N PHE A 222 21.07 -13.74 -11.62
CA PHE A 222 21.11 -14.81 -10.61
C PHE A 222 19.99 -15.83 -10.80
#